data_AF-A0A7C4UM15-F1
#
_entry.id   AF-A0A7C4UM15-F1
#
_cell.length_a   1.000
_cell.length_b   1.000
_cell.length_c   1.000
_cell.angle_alpha   90.00
_cell.angle_beta   90.00
_cell.angle_gamma   90.00
#
_symmetry.space_group_name_H-M   'P 1'
#
loop_
_entity.id
_entity.type
_entity.pdbx_description
1 polymer ?
#
loop_
_entity_poly.entity_id
_entity_poly.type
_entity_poly.pdbx_seq_one_letter_code
_entity_poly.pdbx_strand_id
1 'polypeptide(L)'
;MLVVIAGVNHSLLAQNTIFWEKSLQNFWWQASLRIPDLRPDSTMVTLYPYDQIVDHDLGLAYPVNLIYFPEAQSQIPIRLPVSTLMPTDSNVQLILAQAKRKSNQYRVHKSIINYSNVLILVQPTYDSCVRVVGGENSVISTDDPENIRKIVPFSKIENIRLWSDNHVPPKYAFGNEPSHTWCYFFEKADLAVQRLDWESASALGDQALALGFNPMEPVEWFPFIQAYAMVGNQEKIEFIAVKATENIHFKNQVCDIFRKPRSALEPTLEMKALIEKLYCK
;
A
#
# COMPACT_ATOMS: atom_id res chain seq x y z
N MET A 1 -20.92 41.29 5.57
CA MET A 1 -19.68 40.65 6.06
C MET A 1 -19.93 39.21 6.53
N LEU A 2 -20.87 38.94 7.46
CA LEU A 2 -21.17 37.58 7.94
C LEU A 2 -21.66 36.60 6.85
N VAL A 3 -22.49 37.04 5.91
CA VAL A 3 -22.97 36.20 4.79
C VAL A 3 -21.83 35.79 3.84
N VAL A 4 -20.87 36.68 3.62
CA VAL A 4 -19.69 36.40 2.78
C VAL A 4 -18.77 35.40 3.49
N ILE A 5 -18.54 35.58 4.80
CA ILE A 5 -17.75 34.64 5.62
C ILE A 5 -18.42 33.26 5.65
N ALA A 6 -19.76 33.20 5.80
CA ALA A 6 -20.50 31.95 5.75
C ALA A 6 -20.40 31.26 4.37
N GLY A 7 -20.53 32.02 3.27
CA GLY A 7 -20.41 31.49 1.91
C GLY A 7 -19.01 30.93 1.60
N VAL A 8 -17.95 31.63 2.05
CA VAL A 8 -16.56 31.15 1.92
C VAL A 8 -16.34 29.89 2.76
N ASN A 9 -16.80 29.88 4.02
CA ASN A 9 -16.69 28.70 4.89
C ASN A 9 -17.42 27.48 4.31
N HIS A 10 -18.64 27.63 3.82
CA HIS A 10 -19.38 26.53 3.19
C HIS A 10 -18.68 26.00 1.93
N SER A 11 -18.10 26.90 1.12
CA SER A 11 -17.37 26.51 -0.08
C SER A 11 -16.09 25.75 0.26
N LEU A 12 -15.35 26.19 1.29
CA LEU A 12 -14.16 25.49 1.78
C LEU A 12 -14.49 24.12 2.37
N LEU A 13 -15.56 24.03 3.17
CA LEU A 13 -16.04 22.75 3.71
C LEU A 13 -16.44 21.78 2.59
N ALA A 14 -17.18 22.26 1.58
CA ALA A 14 -17.57 21.44 0.44
C ALA A 14 -16.37 20.94 -0.37
N GLN A 15 -15.39 21.80 -0.62
CA GLN A 15 -14.15 21.40 -1.31
C GLN A 15 -13.35 20.36 -0.51
N ASN A 16 -13.24 20.56 0.80
CA ASN A 16 -12.57 19.60 1.69
C ASN A 16 -13.27 18.24 1.67
N THR A 17 -14.60 18.20 1.71
CA THR A 17 -15.36 16.95 1.63
C THR A 17 -15.15 16.23 0.29
N ILE A 18 -15.23 16.95 -0.84
CA ILE A 18 -15.01 16.36 -2.17
C ILE A 18 -13.60 15.78 -2.28
N PHE A 19 -12.61 16.52 -1.80
CA PHE A 19 -11.22 16.09 -1.82
C PHE A 19 -11.00 14.84 -0.96
N TRP A 20 -11.62 14.81 0.23
CA TRP A 20 -11.59 13.65 1.12
C TRP A 20 -12.25 12.41 0.49
N GLU A 21 -13.45 12.55 -0.08
CA GLU A 21 -14.16 11.45 -0.75
C GLU A 21 -13.33 10.87 -1.88
N LYS A 22 -12.76 11.74 -2.72
CA LYS A 22 -11.90 11.33 -3.85
C LYS A 22 -10.62 10.65 -3.38
N SER A 23 -10.03 11.13 -2.29
CA SER A 23 -8.85 10.49 -1.71
C SER A 23 -9.20 9.08 -1.24
N LEU A 24 -10.31 8.91 -0.52
CA LEU A 24 -10.71 7.59 0.03
C LEU A 24 -11.06 6.61 -1.07
N GLN A 25 -11.79 7.10 -2.07
CA GLN A 25 -12.03 6.36 -3.30
C GLN A 25 -10.69 5.87 -3.89
N ASN A 26 -9.76 6.80 -4.17
CA ASN A 26 -8.47 6.46 -4.77
C ASN A 26 -7.67 5.44 -3.95
N PHE A 27 -7.65 5.58 -2.62
CA PHE A 27 -6.95 4.65 -1.74
C PHE A 27 -7.53 3.23 -1.81
N TRP A 28 -8.85 3.08 -1.68
CA TRP A 28 -9.47 1.76 -1.64
C TRP A 28 -9.47 1.07 -3.01
N TRP A 29 -9.55 1.85 -4.10
CA TRP A 29 -9.32 1.31 -5.45
C TRP A 29 -7.90 0.80 -5.62
N GLN A 30 -6.87 1.58 -5.23
CA GLN A 30 -5.47 1.12 -5.26
C GLN A 30 -5.27 -0.12 -4.39
N ALA A 31 -5.77 -0.11 -3.15
CA ALA A 31 -5.68 -1.26 -2.25
C ALA A 31 -6.30 -2.53 -2.88
N SER A 32 -7.45 -2.42 -3.57
CA SER A 32 -8.10 -3.55 -4.24
C SER A 32 -7.38 -4.05 -5.49
N LEU A 33 -6.63 -3.17 -6.18
CA LEU A 33 -5.76 -3.57 -7.29
C LEU A 33 -4.56 -4.37 -6.77
N ARG A 34 -4.04 -3.95 -5.60
CA ARG A 34 -2.85 -4.53 -4.96
C ARG A 34 -3.11 -5.81 -4.19
N ILE A 35 -4.31 -5.94 -3.63
CA ILE A 35 -4.70 -7.03 -2.72
C ILE A 35 -5.90 -7.73 -3.36
N PRO A 36 -5.69 -8.85 -4.08
CA PRO A 36 -6.79 -9.60 -4.71
C PRO A 36 -7.85 -10.02 -3.70
N ASP A 37 -7.38 -10.54 -2.57
CA ASP A 37 -8.19 -11.09 -1.51
C ASP A 37 -7.37 -11.14 -0.20
N LEU A 38 -8.06 -11.07 0.93
CA LEU A 38 -7.48 -11.01 2.27
C LEU A 38 -7.83 -12.23 3.09
N ARG A 39 -6.88 -12.69 3.91
CA ARG A 39 -7.17 -13.66 4.96
C ARG A 39 -7.99 -13.00 6.08
N PRO A 40 -9.07 -13.64 6.57
CA PRO A 40 -9.79 -13.17 7.74
C PRO A 40 -8.90 -13.25 8.98
N ASP A 41 -9.34 -12.61 10.07
CA ASP A 41 -8.65 -12.52 11.36
C ASP A 41 -7.25 -11.87 11.29
N SER A 42 -7.04 -11.03 10.28
CA SER A 42 -5.89 -10.14 10.13
C SER A 42 -6.19 -8.73 10.66
N THR A 43 -5.14 -8.01 11.05
CA THR A 43 -5.22 -6.61 11.48
C THR A 43 -4.53 -5.72 10.46
N MET A 44 -5.28 -4.89 9.75
CA MET A 44 -4.74 -3.97 8.78
C MET A 44 -4.29 -2.67 9.45
N VAL A 45 -2.99 -2.43 9.50
CA VAL A 45 -2.44 -1.14 9.95
C VAL A 45 -2.42 -0.21 8.74
N THR A 46 -3.10 0.92 8.83
CA THR A 46 -3.27 1.82 7.69
C THR A 46 -2.73 3.20 8.03
N LEU A 47 -1.72 3.65 7.28
CA LEU A 47 -1.35 5.05 7.21
C LEU A 47 -2.02 5.69 6.00
N TYR A 48 -2.72 6.79 6.26
CA TYR A 48 -3.52 7.50 5.29
C TYR A 48 -3.13 8.99 5.29
N PRO A 49 -3.11 9.70 4.14
CA PRO A 49 -2.61 11.07 4.06
C PRO A 49 -3.54 12.14 4.68
N TYR A 50 -4.60 11.72 5.38
CA TYR A 50 -5.60 12.59 5.99
C TYR A 50 -5.73 12.32 7.49
N ASP A 51 -5.62 13.39 8.28
CA ASP A 51 -5.49 13.39 9.74
C ASP A 51 -6.81 13.54 10.49
N GLN A 52 -7.95 13.79 9.81
CA GLN A 52 -9.24 14.09 10.47
C GLN A 52 -10.26 12.94 10.47
N ILE A 53 -9.86 11.68 10.44
CA ILE A 53 -10.82 10.55 10.51
C ILE A 53 -11.34 10.42 11.95
N VAL A 54 -12.54 10.96 12.21
CA VAL A 54 -13.17 11.11 13.55
C VAL A 54 -13.44 9.77 14.29
N ASP A 55 -13.32 8.62 13.63
CA ASP A 55 -13.54 7.28 14.24
C ASP A 55 -12.41 6.30 13.86
N HIS A 56 -11.19 6.70 14.22
CA HIS A 56 -9.88 6.23 13.74
C HIS A 56 -9.78 4.74 13.33
N ASP A 57 -10.16 3.80 14.20
CA ASP A 57 -9.89 2.38 13.97
C ASP A 57 -11.08 1.60 13.41
N LEU A 58 -12.33 2.04 13.60
CA LEU A 58 -13.51 1.34 13.07
C LEU A 58 -13.98 1.91 11.75
N GLY A 59 -13.78 3.22 11.52
CA GLY A 59 -14.08 3.88 10.25
C GLY A 59 -13.36 3.21 9.07
N LEU A 60 -12.12 2.76 9.27
CA LEU A 60 -11.34 2.03 8.27
C LEU A 60 -11.72 0.54 8.16
N ALA A 61 -12.30 -0.03 9.22
CA ALA A 61 -12.72 -1.42 9.22
C ALA A 61 -13.93 -1.64 8.31
N TYR A 62 -14.84 -0.66 8.17
CA TYR A 62 -15.99 -0.83 7.29
C TYR A 62 -15.61 -0.98 5.81
N PRO A 63 -14.80 -0.10 5.20
CA PRO A 63 -14.40 -0.24 3.81
C PRO A 63 -13.75 -1.58 3.48
N VAL A 64 -12.76 -2.02 4.27
CA VAL A 64 -12.04 -3.28 4.01
C VAL A 64 -12.98 -4.48 4.08
N ASN A 65 -13.88 -4.54 5.06
CA ASN A 65 -14.82 -5.65 5.17
C ASN A 65 -15.93 -5.57 4.12
N LEU A 66 -16.31 -4.38 3.66
CA LEU A 66 -17.27 -4.22 2.56
C LEU A 66 -16.70 -4.71 1.22
N ILE A 67 -15.39 -4.59 1.02
CA ILE A 67 -14.71 -5.05 -0.21
C ILE A 67 -14.50 -6.58 -0.17
N TYR A 68 -13.90 -7.09 0.91
CA TYR A 68 -13.41 -8.48 0.96
C TYR A 68 -14.34 -9.48 1.66
N PHE A 69 -15.34 -9.00 2.41
CA PHE A 69 -16.28 -9.84 3.16
C PHE A 69 -17.71 -9.28 3.06
N PRO A 70 -18.26 -9.10 1.83
CA PRO A 70 -19.52 -8.41 1.60
C PRO A 70 -20.77 -9.21 2.00
N GLU A 71 -20.62 -10.47 2.40
CA GLU A 71 -21.74 -11.36 2.70
C GLU A 71 -22.57 -10.86 3.90
N ALA A 72 -23.89 -10.81 3.71
CA ALA A 72 -24.81 -10.40 4.75
C ALA A 72 -24.75 -11.35 5.97
N GLN A 73 -24.74 -10.76 7.17
CA GLN A 73 -24.75 -11.49 8.44
C GLN A 73 -26.06 -11.24 9.18
N SER A 74 -26.65 -12.29 9.73
CA SER A 74 -27.86 -12.21 10.55
C SER A 74 -27.57 -12.20 12.05
N GLN A 75 -26.33 -12.49 12.47
CA GLN A 75 -25.94 -12.45 13.88
C GLN A 75 -25.75 -11.02 14.40
N ILE A 76 -26.03 -10.83 15.69
CA ILE A 76 -25.67 -9.62 16.45
C ILE A 76 -24.76 -10.06 17.61
N PRO A 77 -23.56 -9.47 17.77
CA PRO A 77 -22.99 -8.43 16.90
C PRO A 77 -22.54 -8.98 15.53
N ILE A 78 -22.60 -8.13 14.51
CA ILE A 78 -22.00 -8.34 13.19
C ILE A 78 -20.49 -8.44 13.38
N ARG A 79 -19.89 -9.51 12.88
CA ARG A 79 -18.44 -9.72 12.94
C ARG A 79 -17.79 -9.04 11.75
N LEU A 80 -16.74 -8.26 11.99
CA LEU A 80 -15.84 -7.74 10.97
C LEU A 80 -14.61 -8.67 10.93
N PRO A 81 -14.45 -9.52 9.90
CA PRO A 81 -13.31 -10.44 9.79
C PRO A 81 -11.94 -9.78 9.81
N VAL A 82 -11.82 -8.54 9.33
CA VAL A 82 -10.59 -7.76 9.38
C VAL A 82 -10.77 -6.57 10.32
N SER A 83 -9.87 -6.41 11.28
CA SER A 83 -9.80 -5.20 12.11
C SER A 83 -8.78 -4.22 11.52
N THR A 84 -8.91 -2.94 11.81
CA THR A 84 -7.93 -1.91 11.38
C THR A 84 -7.33 -1.18 12.57
N LEU A 85 -6.11 -0.66 12.38
CA LEU A 85 -5.41 0.21 13.32
C LEU A 85 -4.76 1.37 12.58
N MET A 86 -4.79 2.55 13.19
CA MET A 86 -3.86 3.63 12.81
C MET A 86 -2.50 3.46 13.51
N PRO A 87 -1.38 3.84 12.88
CA PRO A 87 -0.03 3.72 13.44
C PRO A 87 0.28 4.80 14.48
N THR A 88 -0.58 4.96 15.48
CA THR A 88 -0.33 5.82 16.65
C THR A 88 0.77 5.23 17.53
N ASP A 89 1.40 6.05 18.36
CA ASP A 89 2.45 5.58 19.29
C ASP A 89 1.95 4.42 20.15
N SER A 90 0.72 4.50 20.67
CA SER A 90 0.13 3.44 21.50
C SER A 90 -0.06 2.14 20.72
N ASN A 91 -0.60 2.20 19.51
CA ASN A 91 -0.82 1.01 18.67
C ASN A 91 0.51 0.39 18.24
N VAL A 92 1.51 1.20 17.89
CA VAL A 92 2.86 0.75 17.56
C VAL A 92 3.48 -0.01 18.74
N GLN A 93 3.39 0.50 19.97
CA GLN A 93 3.93 -0.21 21.13
C GLN A 93 3.24 -1.56 21.36
N LEU A 94 1.93 -1.67 21.10
CA LEU A 94 1.19 -2.93 21.23
C LEU A 94 1.59 -3.95 20.16
N ILE A 95 1.91 -3.51 18.94
CA ILE A 95 2.45 -4.35 17.86
C ILE A 95 3.85 -4.84 18.22
N LEU A 96 4.74 -3.93 18.64
CA LEU A 96 6.11 -4.27 19.05
C LEU A 96 6.12 -5.26 20.21
N ALA A 97 5.22 -5.09 21.18
CA ALA A 97 5.06 -5.98 22.31
C ALA A 97 4.34 -7.31 21.96
N GLN A 98 3.84 -7.46 20.73
CA GLN A 98 2.97 -8.58 20.33
C GLN A 98 1.87 -8.85 21.36
N ALA A 99 1.18 -7.77 21.75
CA ALA A 99 0.23 -7.80 22.85
C ALA A 99 -0.90 -8.81 22.60
N LYS A 100 -1.55 -9.26 23.70
CA LYS A 100 -2.70 -10.16 23.61
C LYS A 100 -3.80 -9.56 22.74
N ARG A 101 -4.52 -10.42 22.03
CA ARG A 101 -5.65 -10.03 21.19
C ARG A 101 -6.65 -9.18 21.99
N LYS A 102 -7.15 -8.12 21.36
CA LYS A 102 -8.12 -7.20 21.96
C LYS A 102 -9.44 -7.28 21.20
N SER A 103 -10.53 -7.55 21.90
CA SER A 103 -11.87 -7.43 21.34
C SER A 103 -12.21 -5.94 21.22
N ASN A 104 -12.57 -5.49 20.01
CA ASN A 104 -13.11 -4.16 19.78
C ASN A 104 -14.59 -4.30 19.41
N GLN A 105 -15.48 -3.63 20.14
CA GLN A 105 -16.91 -3.68 19.88
C GLN A 105 -17.47 -2.27 19.92
N TYR A 106 -18.19 -1.89 18.86
CA TYR A 106 -18.83 -0.60 18.75
C TYR A 106 -20.22 -0.77 18.15
N ARG A 107 -21.23 -0.32 18.90
CA ARG A 107 -22.64 -0.55 18.57
C ARG A 107 -22.89 -2.04 18.29
N VAL A 108 -23.35 -2.38 17.09
CA VAL A 108 -23.66 -3.74 16.66
C VAL A 108 -22.51 -4.46 15.97
N HIS A 109 -21.33 -3.84 15.86
CA HIS A 109 -20.16 -4.43 15.17
C HIS A 109 -19.09 -4.87 16.16
N LYS A 110 -18.43 -5.99 15.85
CA LYS A 110 -17.33 -6.55 16.65
C LYS A 110 -16.18 -6.99 15.75
N SER A 111 -14.96 -6.63 16.13
CA SER A 111 -13.72 -7.10 15.50
C SER A 111 -12.73 -7.56 16.57
N ILE A 112 -11.71 -8.31 16.16
CA ILE A 112 -10.63 -8.78 17.03
C ILE A 112 -9.32 -8.22 16.49
N ILE A 113 -8.70 -7.33 17.26
CA ILE A 113 -7.37 -6.81 16.96
C ILE A 113 -6.36 -7.87 17.37
N ASN A 114 -5.53 -8.28 16.40
CA ASN A 114 -4.46 -9.24 16.56
C ASN A 114 -3.12 -8.57 16.24
N TYR A 115 -2.46 -8.05 17.28
CA TYR A 115 -1.19 -7.31 17.18
C TYR A 115 -0.02 -8.15 16.63
N SER A 116 -0.15 -9.48 16.59
CA SER A 116 0.85 -10.39 15.99
C SER A 116 0.52 -10.84 14.55
N ASN A 117 -0.63 -10.42 14.00
CA ASN A 117 -1.05 -10.76 12.64
C ASN A 117 -1.43 -9.49 11.87
N VAL A 118 -0.46 -8.59 11.69
CA VAL A 118 -0.68 -7.28 11.08
C VAL A 118 -0.32 -7.28 9.59
N LEU A 119 -1.08 -6.56 8.76
CA LEU A 119 -0.73 -6.24 7.37
C LEU A 119 -0.69 -4.72 7.25
N ILE A 120 0.39 -4.16 6.73
CA ILE A 120 0.60 -2.71 6.75
C ILE A 120 0.40 -2.11 5.36
N LEU A 121 -0.54 -1.17 5.26
CA LEU A 121 -0.77 -0.33 4.09
C LEU A 121 -0.35 1.10 4.42
N VAL A 122 0.42 1.72 3.53
CA VAL A 122 0.91 3.09 3.72
C VAL A 122 0.69 3.94 2.50
N GLN A 123 0.21 5.15 2.74
CA GLN A 123 0.14 6.23 1.76
C GLN A 123 0.53 7.52 2.51
N PRO A 124 1.81 7.91 2.55
CA PRO A 124 2.26 9.02 3.38
C PRO A 124 1.77 10.38 2.88
N THR A 125 1.59 10.55 1.57
CA THR A 125 1.09 11.80 0.96
C THR A 125 -0.05 11.51 -0.03
N TYR A 126 -0.82 12.53 -0.41
CA TYR A 126 -1.93 12.37 -1.37
C TYR A 126 -1.48 11.91 -2.76
N ASP A 127 -0.24 12.21 -3.12
CA ASP A 127 0.35 11.87 -4.41
C ASP A 127 1.13 10.55 -4.38
N SER A 128 1.34 9.98 -3.19
CA SER A 128 1.94 8.65 -3.04
C SER A 128 0.95 7.56 -3.47
N CYS A 129 1.44 6.49 -4.07
CA CYS A 129 0.65 5.28 -4.26
C CYS A 129 0.47 4.50 -2.94
N VAL A 130 -0.55 3.64 -2.88
CA VAL A 130 -0.79 2.80 -1.69
C VAL A 130 0.20 1.65 -1.68
N ARG A 131 1.11 1.63 -0.71
CA ARG A 131 2.10 0.54 -0.61
C ARG A 131 1.69 -0.47 0.45
N VAL A 132 1.75 -1.75 0.10
CA VAL A 132 1.82 -2.82 1.11
C VAL A 132 3.27 -3.00 1.50
N VAL A 133 3.62 -2.70 2.74
CA VAL A 133 5.00 -2.81 3.24
C VAL A 133 5.16 -4.01 4.15
N GLY A 134 6.25 -4.75 3.98
CA GLY A 134 6.53 -5.97 4.73
C GLY A 134 7.37 -7.00 3.97
N GLY A 135 7.95 -7.94 4.71
CA GLY A 135 8.83 -8.96 4.16
C GLY A 135 10.22 -8.46 3.78
N GLU A 136 11.04 -9.35 3.25
CA GLU A 136 12.48 -9.11 2.99
C GLU A 136 12.76 -8.15 1.83
N ASN A 137 11.76 -7.94 0.96
CA ASN A 137 11.85 -7.12 -0.25
C ASN A 137 11.09 -5.78 -0.11
N SER A 138 10.82 -5.32 1.12
CA SER A 138 10.14 -4.04 1.31
C SER A 138 11.13 -2.88 1.27
N VAL A 139 10.83 -1.88 0.45
CA VAL A 139 11.47 -0.56 0.50
C VAL A 139 10.58 0.42 1.23
N ILE A 140 11.20 1.35 1.96
CA ILE A 140 10.52 2.36 2.77
C ILE A 140 10.84 3.75 2.24
N SER A 141 9.81 4.57 2.06
CA SER A 141 9.95 5.94 1.58
C SER A 141 10.61 6.82 2.64
N THR A 142 11.25 7.92 2.25
CA THR A 142 11.65 8.98 3.18
C THR A 142 10.47 9.62 3.90
N ASP A 143 9.29 9.62 3.26
CA ASP A 143 8.08 10.25 3.80
C ASP A 143 7.29 9.32 4.73
N ASP A 144 7.66 8.04 4.81
CA ASP A 144 7.09 7.11 5.78
C ASP A 144 7.52 7.51 7.22
N PRO A 145 6.57 7.74 8.14
CA PRO A 145 6.87 8.16 9.50
C PRO A 145 7.57 7.05 10.29
N GLU A 146 8.31 7.44 11.33
CA GLU A 146 9.09 6.52 12.17
C GLU A 146 8.24 5.38 12.76
N ASN A 147 6.98 5.68 13.09
CA ASN A 147 6.02 4.70 13.59
C ASN A 147 5.79 3.54 12.62
N ILE A 148 5.70 3.82 11.32
CA ILE A 148 5.63 2.77 10.28
C ILE A 148 6.94 2.00 10.21
N ARG A 149 8.08 2.71 10.15
CA ARG A 149 9.41 2.10 10.01
C ARG A 149 9.67 1.04 11.10
N LYS A 150 9.25 1.32 12.34
CA LYS A 150 9.40 0.41 13.49
C LYS A 150 8.64 -0.90 13.34
N ILE A 151 7.49 -0.90 12.66
CA ILE A 151 6.57 -2.05 12.62
C ILE A 151 6.58 -2.81 11.29
N VAL A 152 7.25 -2.30 10.24
CA VAL A 152 7.41 -3.00 8.95
C VAL A 152 7.86 -4.47 9.11
N PRO A 153 8.85 -4.81 9.96
CA PRO A 153 9.27 -6.21 10.14
C PRO A 153 8.19 -7.15 10.71
N PHE A 154 7.12 -6.59 11.30
CA PHE A 154 6.00 -7.34 11.86
C PHE A 154 4.86 -7.56 10.86
N SER A 155 4.90 -6.89 9.70
CA SER A 155 3.92 -7.03 8.64
C SER A 155 3.94 -8.44 8.04
N LYS A 156 2.75 -9.03 7.90
CA LYS A 156 2.46 -10.37 7.43
C LYS A 156 1.84 -10.30 6.04
N ILE A 157 2.70 -10.10 5.04
CA ILE A 157 2.31 -10.00 3.62
C ILE A 157 1.60 -11.26 3.12
N GLU A 158 1.83 -12.40 3.78
CA GLU A 158 1.14 -13.66 3.52
C GLU A 158 -0.37 -13.60 3.81
N ASN A 159 -0.87 -12.56 4.48
CA ASN A 159 -2.30 -12.33 4.62
C ASN A 159 -2.99 -11.99 3.29
N ILE A 160 -2.23 -11.63 2.25
CA ILE A 160 -2.74 -11.45 0.89
C ILE A 160 -2.87 -12.82 0.21
N ARG A 161 -4.08 -13.16 -0.23
CA ARG A 161 -4.35 -14.40 -0.99
C ARG A 161 -4.10 -14.16 -2.48
N LEU A 162 -2.85 -14.37 -2.89
CA LEU A 162 -2.34 -14.01 -4.23
C LEU A 162 -3.12 -14.61 -5.41
N TRP A 163 -3.61 -15.83 -5.31
CA TRP A 163 -4.19 -16.58 -6.42
C TRP A 163 -5.71 -16.66 -6.36
N SER A 164 -6.34 -15.54 -5.98
CA SER A 164 -7.79 -15.39 -5.90
C SER A 164 -8.27 -14.37 -6.92
N ASP A 165 -9.55 -14.40 -7.25
CA ASP A 165 -10.17 -13.34 -8.04
C ASP A 165 -10.11 -12.02 -7.25
N ASN A 166 -9.87 -10.92 -7.96
CA ASN A 166 -9.82 -9.60 -7.34
C ASN A 166 -11.22 -9.19 -6.86
N HIS A 167 -11.32 -8.79 -5.60
CA HIS A 167 -12.51 -8.13 -5.09
C HIS A 167 -12.56 -6.69 -5.62
N VAL A 168 -13.68 -6.32 -6.26
CA VAL A 168 -13.88 -4.98 -6.82
C VAL A 168 -14.63 -4.12 -5.81
N PRO A 169 -14.15 -2.90 -5.49
CA PRO A 169 -14.87 -2.00 -4.61
C PRO A 169 -16.29 -1.73 -5.12
N PRO A 170 -17.34 -1.93 -4.28
CA PRO A 170 -18.71 -1.73 -4.72
C PRO A 170 -18.97 -0.27 -5.09
N LYS A 171 -19.47 -0.05 -6.30
CA LYS A 171 -19.70 1.29 -6.87
C LYS A 171 -20.59 2.19 -6.02
N TYR A 172 -21.56 1.64 -5.29
CA TYR A 172 -22.45 2.44 -4.44
C TYR A 172 -21.71 3.07 -3.25
N ALA A 173 -20.57 2.51 -2.82
CA ALA A 173 -19.78 3.00 -1.69
C ALA A 173 -18.49 3.70 -2.14
N PHE A 174 -17.87 3.25 -3.24
CA PHE A 174 -16.55 3.70 -3.68
C PHE A 174 -16.56 4.39 -5.05
N GLY A 175 -17.74 4.67 -5.62
CA GLY A 175 -17.85 5.29 -6.93
C GLY A 175 -17.30 4.41 -8.07
N ASN A 176 -17.05 5.01 -9.23
CA ASN A 176 -16.42 4.31 -10.35
C ASN A 176 -14.91 4.14 -10.11
N GLU A 177 -14.29 3.22 -10.84
CA GLU A 177 -12.83 3.13 -10.89
C GLU A 177 -12.23 4.46 -11.36
N PRO A 178 -11.21 4.99 -10.65
CA PRO A 178 -10.47 6.17 -11.08
C PRO A 178 -9.74 5.95 -12.41
N SER A 179 -9.31 7.04 -13.04
CA SER A 179 -8.45 6.98 -14.24
C SER A 179 -7.15 6.24 -13.95
N HIS A 180 -6.70 5.42 -14.90
CA HIS A 180 -5.46 4.66 -14.79
C HIS A 180 -4.24 5.57 -14.95
N THR A 181 -3.71 6.05 -13.82
CA THR A 181 -2.46 6.81 -13.73
C THR A 181 -1.31 5.89 -13.33
N TRP A 182 -0.14 6.45 -13.00
CA TRP A 182 1.01 5.70 -12.49
C TRP A 182 0.65 4.65 -11.43
N CYS A 183 -0.12 5.02 -10.40
CA CYS A 183 -0.45 4.10 -9.30
C CYS A 183 -1.20 2.85 -9.76
N TYR A 184 -2.03 2.94 -10.79
CA TYR A 184 -2.70 1.76 -11.34
C TYR A 184 -1.69 0.71 -11.86
N PHE A 185 -0.65 1.16 -12.57
CA PHE A 185 0.39 0.28 -13.08
C PHE A 185 1.30 -0.21 -11.96
N PHE A 186 1.63 0.67 -11.01
CA PHE A 186 2.41 0.33 -9.83
C PHE A 186 1.74 -0.78 -9.00
N GLU A 187 0.46 -0.65 -8.63
CA GLU A 187 -0.22 -1.64 -7.79
C GLU A 187 -0.26 -3.03 -8.45
N LYS A 188 -0.53 -3.05 -9.76
CA LYS A 188 -0.56 -4.28 -10.54
C LYS A 188 0.84 -4.89 -10.68
N ALA A 189 1.86 -4.07 -10.87
CA ALA A 189 3.23 -4.53 -11.00
C ALA A 189 3.77 -5.06 -9.66
N ASP A 190 3.48 -4.40 -8.55
CA ASP A 190 3.90 -4.87 -7.21
C ASP A 190 3.22 -6.19 -6.84
N LEU A 191 1.94 -6.35 -7.18
CA LEU A 191 1.26 -7.65 -7.05
C LEU A 191 1.88 -8.72 -7.97
N ALA A 192 2.22 -8.39 -9.21
CA ALA A 192 2.85 -9.32 -10.15
C ALA A 192 4.24 -9.75 -9.65
N VAL A 193 5.04 -8.81 -9.11
CA VAL A 193 6.31 -9.12 -8.43
C VAL A 193 6.10 -10.06 -7.25
N GLN A 194 5.08 -9.84 -6.42
CA GLN A 194 4.76 -10.74 -5.31
C GLN A 194 4.35 -12.15 -5.79
N ARG A 195 3.79 -12.25 -7.00
CA ARG A 195 3.47 -13.52 -7.69
C ARG A 195 4.65 -14.13 -8.45
N LEU A 196 5.81 -13.46 -8.46
CA LEU A 196 6.98 -13.81 -9.27
C LEU A 196 6.71 -13.80 -10.79
N ASP A 197 5.73 -13.02 -11.23
CA ASP A 197 5.37 -12.80 -12.63
C ASP A 197 6.10 -11.56 -13.16
N TRP A 198 7.39 -11.75 -13.44
CA TRP A 198 8.33 -10.69 -13.82
C TRP A 198 8.00 -10.09 -15.18
N GLU A 199 7.55 -10.92 -16.11
CA GLU A 199 7.15 -10.56 -17.45
C GLU A 199 5.96 -9.60 -17.41
N SER A 200 4.89 -9.94 -16.67
CA SER A 200 3.74 -9.04 -16.51
C SER A 200 4.12 -7.74 -15.81
N ALA A 201 4.93 -7.81 -14.74
CA ALA A 201 5.39 -6.62 -14.02
C ALA A 201 6.21 -5.67 -14.92
N SER A 202 7.11 -6.22 -15.74
CA SER A 202 7.92 -5.43 -16.69
C SER A 202 7.06 -4.81 -17.80
N ALA A 203 6.10 -5.57 -18.34
CA ALA A 203 5.18 -5.07 -19.36
C ALA A 203 4.27 -3.93 -18.85
N LEU A 204 3.85 -3.99 -17.58
CA LEU A 204 3.12 -2.90 -16.94
C LEU A 204 3.97 -1.63 -16.82
N GLY A 205 5.26 -1.79 -16.51
CA GLY A 205 6.21 -0.67 -16.48
C GLY A 205 6.39 -0.04 -17.86
N ASP A 206 6.52 -0.86 -18.91
CA ASP A 206 6.65 -0.37 -20.28
C ASP A 206 5.40 0.38 -20.74
N GLN A 207 4.21 -0.11 -20.40
CA GLN A 207 2.95 0.58 -20.68
C GLN A 207 2.87 1.93 -19.95
N ALA A 208 3.20 1.97 -18.66
CA ALA A 208 3.17 3.21 -17.89
C ALA A 208 4.12 4.26 -18.48
N LEU A 209 5.35 3.85 -18.82
CA LEU A 209 6.36 4.72 -19.41
C LEU A 209 5.97 5.22 -20.81
N ALA A 210 5.38 4.36 -21.65
CA ALA A 210 4.90 4.73 -22.98
C ALA A 210 3.78 5.76 -22.93
N LEU A 211 2.96 5.74 -21.86
CA LEU A 211 1.93 6.74 -21.58
C LEU A 211 2.48 8.02 -20.91
N GLY A 212 3.79 8.09 -20.67
CA GLY A 212 4.45 9.25 -20.04
C GLY A 212 4.28 9.32 -18.52
N PHE A 213 3.76 8.26 -17.88
CA PHE A 213 3.60 8.22 -16.43
C PHE A 213 4.94 7.99 -15.73
N ASN A 214 5.09 8.60 -14.55
CA ASN A 214 6.25 8.49 -13.68
C ASN A 214 5.76 8.47 -12.22
N PRO A 215 6.52 7.86 -11.29
CA PRO A 215 6.20 7.86 -9.88
C PRO A 215 6.40 9.23 -9.25
N MET A 216 5.70 9.41 -8.14
CA MET A 216 5.88 10.54 -7.25
C MET A 216 6.96 10.25 -6.22
N GLU A 217 7.02 9.00 -5.72
CA GLU A 217 8.05 8.57 -4.78
C GLU A 217 9.08 7.65 -5.46
N PRO A 218 10.40 7.79 -5.20
CA PRO A 218 11.41 6.89 -5.75
C PRO A 218 11.16 5.42 -5.44
N VAL A 219 10.59 5.11 -4.27
CA VAL A 219 10.30 3.73 -3.85
C VAL A 219 9.30 3.01 -4.76
N GLU A 220 8.46 3.74 -5.47
CA GLU A 220 7.49 3.17 -6.42
C GLU A 220 8.16 2.62 -7.67
N TRP A 221 9.42 2.97 -7.94
CA TRP A 221 10.21 2.32 -8.99
C TRP A 221 10.59 0.88 -8.65
N PHE A 222 10.56 0.49 -7.38
CA PHE A 222 11.18 -0.75 -6.93
C PHE A 222 10.62 -2.02 -7.59
N PRO A 223 9.29 -2.21 -7.75
CA PRO A 223 8.76 -3.39 -8.42
C PRO A 223 9.26 -3.51 -9.86
N PHE A 224 9.40 -2.37 -10.55
CA PHE A 224 9.90 -2.33 -11.93
C PHE A 224 11.41 -2.62 -11.99
N ILE A 225 12.20 -2.10 -11.05
CA ILE A 225 13.63 -2.45 -10.94
C ILE A 225 13.76 -3.98 -10.75
N GLN A 226 12.95 -4.57 -9.88
CA GLN A 226 12.93 -6.03 -9.69
C GLN A 226 12.55 -6.76 -10.97
N ALA A 227 11.45 -6.39 -11.61
CA ALA A 227 10.97 -7.02 -12.83
C ALA A 227 12.01 -6.94 -13.97
N TYR A 228 12.54 -5.74 -14.27
CA TYR A 228 13.54 -5.55 -15.31
C TYR A 228 14.86 -6.27 -15.02
N ALA A 229 15.26 -6.37 -13.76
CA ALA A 229 16.42 -7.16 -13.35
C ALA A 229 16.22 -8.64 -13.66
N MET A 230 15.02 -9.17 -13.40
CA MET A 230 14.69 -10.57 -13.61
C MET A 230 14.56 -10.93 -15.09
N VAL A 231 14.00 -10.04 -15.92
CA VAL A 231 13.88 -10.27 -17.37
C VAL A 231 15.10 -9.83 -18.18
N GLY A 232 16.15 -9.29 -17.53
CA GLY A 232 17.40 -8.90 -18.20
C GLY A 232 17.34 -7.59 -18.99
N ASN A 233 16.42 -6.69 -18.66
CA ASN A 233 16.26 -5.42 -19.37
C ASN A 233 17.18 -4.33 -18.79
N GLN A 234 18.42 -4.32 -19.26
CA GLN A 234 19.45 -3.35 -18.84
C GLN A 234 19.05 -1.89 -19.11
N GLU A 235 18.54 -1.59 -20.30
CA GLU A 235 18.19 -0.23 -20.72
C GLU A 235 17.21 0.41 -19.74
N LYS A 236 16.18 -0.33 -19.32
CA LYS A 236 15.17 0.17 -18.38
C LYS A 236 15.73 0.39 -16.98
N ILE A 237 16.64 -0.47 -16.50
CA ILE A 237 17.29 -0.23 -15.21
C ILE A 237 18.14 1.02 -15.26
N GLU A 238 18.94 1.20 -16.31
CA GLU A 238 19.77 2.41 -16.48
C GLU A 238 18.90 3.67 -16.54
N PHE A 239 17.79 3.63 -17.29
CA PHE A 239 16.82 4.72 -17.34
C PHE A 239 16.26 5.07 -15.96
N ILE A 240 15.82 4.08 -15.19
CA ILE A 240 15.27 4.30 -13.84
C ILE A 240 16.36 4.84 -12.91
N ALA A 241 17.56 4.28 -12.96
CA ALA A 241 18.65 4.63 -12.07
C ALA A 241 19.00 6.13 -12.12
N VAL A 242 18.91 6.77 -13.30
CA VAL A 242 19.16 8.21 -13.45
C VAL A 242 18.32 9.05 -12.48
N LYS A 243 17.05 8.70 -12.30
CA LYS A 243 16.12 9.44 -11.42
C LYS A 243 16.08 8.86 -9.99
N ALA A 244 16.02 7.53 -9.89
CA ALA A 244 15.84 6.84 -8.61
C ALA A 244 17.02 7.03 -7.64
N THR A 245 18.24 7.16 -8.18
CA THR A 245 19.45 7.22 -7.35
C THR A 245 19.73 8.59 -6.73
N GLU A 246 18.99 9.64 -7.13
CA GLU A 246 19.02 10.95 -6.47
C GLU A 246 18.58 10.86 -5.00
N ASN A 247 17.68 9.92 -4.68
CA ASN A 247 17.32 9.60 -3.31
C ASN A 247 18.28 8.56 -2.73
N ILE A 248 19.24 9.02 -1.91
CA ILE A 248 20.27 8.17 -1.31
C ILE A 248 19.68 7.07 -0.39
N HIS A 249 18.58 7.33 0.30
CA HIS A 249 17.92 6.36 1.18
C HIS A 249 17.31 5.21 0.36
N PHE A 250 16.62 5.53 -0.73
CA PHE A 250 16.10 4.51 -1.65
C PHE A 250 17.24 3.74 -2.33
N LYS A 251 18.26 4.44 -2.83
CA LYS A 251 19.43 3.85 -3.46
C LYS A 251 20.10 2.80 -2.57
N ASN A 252 20.36 3.14 -1.31
CA ASN A 252 20.99 2.22 -0.35
C ASN A 252 20.11 1.00 -0.06
N GLN A 253 18.78 1.18 0.08
CA GLN A 253 17.87 0.05 0.27
C GLN A 253 17.87 -0.90 -0.93
N VAL A 254 17.86 -0.38 -2.17
CA VAL A 254 17.95 -1.21 -3.38
C VAL A 254 19.24 -2.01 -3.36
N CYS A 255 20.37 -1.36 -3.07
CA CYS A 255 21.66 -2.03 -2.94
C CYS A 255 21.63 -3.18 -1.92
N ASP A 256 21.14 -2.91 -0.70
CA ASP A 256 21.09 -3.89 0.37
C ASP A 256 20.18 -5.08 0.02
N ILE A 257 19.04 -4.84 -0.63
CA ILE A 257 18.08 -5.87 -1.00
C ILE A 257 18.60 -6.75 -2.16
N PHE A 258 19.43 -6.23 -3.06
CA PHE A 258 20.03 -7.03 -4.16
C PHE A 258 21.33 -7.74 -3.76
N ARG A 259 22.00 -7.32 -2.68
CA ARG A 259 23.17 -8.03 -2.12
C ARG A 259 22.79 -9.25 -1.27
N LYS A 260 21.59 -9.25 -0.67
CA LYS A 260 21.11 -10.37 0.13
C LYS A 260 20.79 -11.57 -0.77
N PRO A 261 21.29 -12.78 -0.45
CA PRO A 261 20.86 -14.00 -1.14
C PRO A 261 19.36 -14.19 -0.96
N ARG A 262 18.62 -14.43 -2.04
CA ARG A 262 17.18 -14.69 -2.00
C ARG A 262 16.90 -16.18 -2.09
N SER A 263 15.82 -16.59 -1.45
CA SER A 263 15.26 -17.95 -1.55
C SER A 263 14.53 -18.21 -2.88
N ALA A 264 14.27 -17.15 -3.66
CA ALA A 264 13.59 -17.18 -4.95
C ALA A 264 14.55 -17.11 -6.14
N LEU A 265 13.99 -17.07 -7.35
CA LEU A 265 14.73 -16.88 -8.60
C LEU A 265 15.58 -15.60 -8.51
N GLU A 266 16.84 -15.70 -8.94
CA GLU A 266 17.84 -14.62 -8.87
C GLU A 266 18.07 -14.00 -10.25
N PRO A 267 18.36 -12.70 -10.35
CA PRO A 267 18.80 -12.09 -11.61
C PRO A 267 20.09 -12.75 -12.12
N THR A 268 20.36 -12.61 -13.42
CA THR A 268 21.63 -13.05 -14.01
C THR A 268 22.81 -12.32 -13.37
N LEU A 269 24.01 -12.91 -13.44
CA LEU A 269 25.23 -12.29 -12.91
C LEU A 269 25.51 -10.91 -13.51
N GLU A 270 25.18 -10.72 -14.79
CA GLU A 270 25.29 -9.45 -15.49
C GLU A 270 24.34 -8.39 -14.89
N MET A 271 23.08 -8.75 -14.67
CA MET A 271 22.11 -7.85 -14.05
C MET A 271 22.48 -7.52 -12.60
N LYS A 272 23.00 -8.48 -11.84
CA LYS A 272 23.52 -8.23 -10.49
C LYS A 272 24.67 -7.23 -10.51
N ALA A 273 25.64 -7.41 -11.43
CA ALA A 273 26.77 -6.49 -11.57
C ALA A 273 26.34 -5.09 -12.00
N LEU A 274 25.32 -4.98 -12.87
CA LEU A 274 24.72 -3.71 -13.26
C LEU A 274 24.07 -2.99 -12.07
N ILE A 275 23.24 -3.68 -11.30
CA ILE A 275 22.58 -3.10 -10.12
C ILE A 275 23.61 -2.66 -9.08
N GLU A 276 24.62 -3.49 -8.81
CA GLU A 276 25.73 -3.14 -7.92
C GLU A 276 26.45 -1.87 -8.40
N LYS A 277 26.73 -1.76 -9.70
CA LYS A 277 27.37 -0.56 -10.28
C LYS A 277 26.51 0.70 -10.11
N LEU A 278 25.19 0.60 -10.29
CA LEU A 278 24.28 1.75 -10.33
C LEU A 278 23.82 2.19 -8.93
N TYR A 279 23.55 1.24 -8.04
CA TYR A 279 22.91 1.50 -6.74
C TYR A 279 23.86 1.39 -5.55
N CYS A 280 25.00 0.71 -5.66
CA CYS A 280 25.89 0.44 -4.51
C CYS A 280 27.16 1.30 -4.43
N LYS A 281 27.36 2.23 -5.38
CA LYS A 281 28.52 3.12 -5.44
C LYS A 281 28.21 4.51 -4.94
#